data_AF-A0A2E9TUN6-F1
#
_entry.id   AF-A0A2E9TUN6-F1
#
_cell.length_a   1.000
_cell.length_b   1.000
_cell.length_c   1.000
_cell.angle_alpha   90.00
_cell.angle_beta   90.00
_cell.angle_gamma   90.00
#
_symmetry.space_group_name_H-M   'P 1'
#
loop_
_entity.id
_entity.type
_entity.pdbx_description
1 polymer ?
#
loop_
_entity_poly.entity_id
_entity_poly.type
_entity_poly.pdbx_seq_one_letter_code
_entity_poly.pdbx_strand_id
1 'polypeptide(L)' 'YEDLISLIFEKKIINDSGCLIIEHSNKISLKDQKNYFENRKYGGCTLSFFYSQ' A
#
# COMPACT_ATOMS: atom_id res chain seq x y z
N TYR A 1 -3.27 9.30 -1.05
CA TYR A 1 -2.89 7.89 -0.79
C TYR A 1 -2.36 7.72 0.62
N GLU A 2 -1.46 8.58 1.08
CA GLU A 2 -0.82 8.48 2.40
C GLU A 2 -1.83 8.42 3.55
N ASP A 3 -2.72 9.41 3.68
CA ASP A 3 -3.74 9.42 4.74
C ASP A 3 -4.62 8.17 4.74
N LEU A 4 -4.99 7.67 3.56
CA LEU A 4 -5.79 6.46 3.41
C LEU A 4 -5.05 5.24 3.95
N ILE A 5 -3.77 5.07 3.57
CA ILE A 5 -2.93 3.95 4.00
C ILE A 5 -2.75 4.02 5.52
N SER A 6 -2.37 5.19 6.05
CA SER A 6 -2.19 5.40 7.49
C SER A 6 -3.46 5.08 8.26
N LEU A 7 -4.61 5.62 7.85
CA LEU A 7 -5.88 5.38 8.54
C LEU A 7 -6.32 3.91 8.51
N ILE A 8 -6.07 3.18 7.42
CA ILE A 8 -6.39 1.75 7.32
C ILE A 8 -5.63 0.93 8.38
N PHE A 9 -4.32 1.18 8.52
CA PHE A 9 -3.48 0.48 9.50
C PHE A 9 -3.71 0.98 10.93
N GLU A 10 -3.89 2.28 11.14
CA GLU A 10 -4.17 2.87 12.46
C GLU A 10 -5.50 2.36 13.03
N LYS A 11 -6.53 2.25 12.20
CA LYS A 11 -7.85 1.74 12.61
C LYS A 11 -7.93 0.22 12.63
N LYS A 12 -6.84 -0.49 12.33
CA LYS A 12 -6.78 -1.96 12.27
C LYS A 12 -7.91 -2.55 11.41
N ILE A 13 -8.18 -1.95 10.26
CA ILE A 13 -9.24 -2.40 9.34
C ILE A 13 -8.87 -3.74 8.70
N ILE A 14 -7.56 -3.98 8.54
CA ILE A 14 -7.01 -5.22 8.01
C ILE A 14 -6.63 -6.11 9.20
N ASN A 15 -6.96 -7.39 9.11
CA ASN A 15 -6.58 -8.40 10.10
C ASN A 15 -5.06 -8.58 10.17
N ASP A 16 -4.57 -9.11 11.30
CA ASP A 16 -3.18 -9.50 11.47
C ASP A 16 -2.72 -10.42 10.32
N SER A 17 -1.49 -10.21 9.83
CA SER A 17 -0.95 -10.89 8.64
C SER A 17 -1.74 -10.66 7.33
N GLY A 18 -2.70 -9.72 7.31
CA GLY A 18 -3.43 -9.32 6.11
C GLY A 18 -2.62 -8.42 5.17
N CYS A 19 -3.11 -8.26 3.94
CA CYS A 19 -2.43 -7.52 2.89
C CYS A 19 -3.34 -6.42 2.33
N LEU A 20 -2.82 -5.20 2.24
CA LEU A 20 -3.40 -4.10 1.46
C LEU A 20 -2.70 -4.03 0.10
N ILE A 21 -3.48 -4.04 -0.97
CA ILE A 21 -2.98 -3.85 -2.33
C ILE A 21 -3.63 -2.60 -2.90
N ILE A 22 -2.82 -1.65 -3.35
CA ILE A 22 -3.28 -0.40 -3.96
C ILE A 22 -2.80 -0.31 -5.39
N GLU A 23 -3.74 -0.17 -6.32
CA GLU A 23 -3.47 0.20 -7.70
C GLU A 23 -3.37 1.72 -7.84
N HIS A 24 -2.31 2.20 -8.49
CA HIS A 24 -2.10 3.62 -8.74
C HIS A 24 -1.26 3.87 -10.00
N SER A 25 -1.25 5.12 -10.48
CA SER A 25 -0.39 5.54 -11.59
C SER A 25 1.09 5.30 -11.27
N ASN A 26 1.87 4.90 -12.29
CA ASN A 26 3.31 4.72 -12.20
C ASN A 26 4.12 6.02 -11.90
N LYS A 27 3.45 7.18 -11.95
CA LYS A 27 4.01 8.49 -11.57
C LYS A 27 4.02 8.73 -10.06
N ILE A 28 3.30 7.91 -9.29
CA ILE A 28 3.16 8.03 -7.84
C ILE A 28 4.07 6.99 -7.18
N SER A 29 4.78 7.38 -6.12
CA SER A 29 5.58 6.49 -5.29
C SER A 29 4.96 6.39 -3.90
N LEU A 30 4.79 5.18 -3.38
CA LEU A 30 4.28 4.91 -2.03
C LEU A 30 5.33 4.18 -1.16
N LYS A 31 6.59 4.18 -1.59
CA LYS A 31 7.68 3.41 -0.93
C LYS A 31 8.00 3.88 0.49
N ASP A 32 7.76 5.15 0.78
CA ASP A 32 8.08 5.77 2.07
C ASP A 32 6.96 5.59 3.10
N GLN A 33 5.85 4.97 2.70
CA GLN A 33 4.72 4.71 3.59
C GLN A 33 5.03 3.55 4.54
N LYS A 34 4.50 3.63 5.76
CA LYS A 34 4.61 2.55 6.75
C LYS A 34 3.98 1.26 6.20
N ASN A 35 4.52 0.11 6.63
CA ASN A 35 4.05 -1.22 6.22
C ASN A 35 4.28 -1.55 4.72
N TYR A 36 4.93 -0.67 3.95
CA TYR A 36 5.28 -0.93 2.56
C TYR A 36 6.21 -2.14 2.44
N PHE A 37 5.91 -3.01 1.48
CA PHE A 37 6.70 -4.20 1.20
C PHE A 37 7.32 -4.17 -0.20
N GLU A 38 6.47 -4.15 -1.24
CA GLU A 38 6.92 -4.14 -2.62
C GLU A 38 5.96 -3.37 -3.53
N ASN A 39 6.41 -3.08 -4.76
CA ASN A 39 5.50 -2.68 -5.81
C ASN A 39 5.84 -3.41 -7.11
N ARG A 40 4.80 -3.65 -7.92
CA ARG A 40 4.90 -4.28 -9.23
C ARG A 40 4.37 -3.33 -10.28
N LYS A 41 5.15 -3.11 -11.33
CA LYS A 41 4.82 -2.17 -12.42
C LYS A 41 4.30 -2.92 -13.63
N TYR A 42 3.22 -2.41 -14.20
CA TYR A 42 2.57 -2.93 -15.40
C TYR A 42 2.27 -1.76 -16.33
N GLY A 43 3.23 -1.41 -17.19
CA GLY A 43 3.12 -0.27 -18.09
C GLY A 43 2.86 1.05 -17.34
N GLY A 44 1.67 1.63 -17.54
CA GLY A 44 1.24 2.89 -16.93
C GLY A 44 0.82 2.80 -15.45
N CYS A 45 0.72 1.57 -14.92
CA CYS A 45 0.16 1.30 -13.61
C CYS A 45 1.17 0.62 -12.67
N THR A 46 0.99 0.81 -11.37
CA THR A 46 1.76 0.19 -10.29
C THR A 46 0.81 -0.37 -9.24
N LEU A 47 1.03 -1.61 -8.83
CA LEU A 47 0.42 -2.21 -7.63
C LEU A 47 1.42 -2.13 -6.49
N SER A 48 1.07 -1.46 -5.39
CA SER A 48 1.86 -1.43 -4.16
C SER A 48 1.25 -2.32 -3.08
N PHE A 49 2.09 -3.09 -2.41
CA PHE A 49 1.73 -4.10 -1.41
C PHE A 49 2.19 -3.65 -0.02
N PHE A 50 1.30 -3.79 0.95
CA PHE A 50 1.55 -3.50 2.36
C PHE A 50 1.05 -4.64 3.24
N TYR A 51 1.82 -5.07 4.23
CA TYR A 51 1.43 -6.16 5.13
C TYR A 51 1.14 -5.63 6.53
N SER A 52 0.03 -6.08 7.13
CA SER A 52 -0.20 -5.91 8.56
C SER A 52 0.77 -6.78 9.33
N GLN A 53 1.39 -6.19 10.36
CA GLN A 53 2.10 -6.95 11.38
C GLN A 53 1.10 -7.53 12.39
#